data_AF-A0A955N7D0-F1
#
_entry.id   AF-A0A955N7D0-F1
#
_cell.length_a   1.000
_cell.length_b   1.000
_cell.length_c   1.000
_cell.angle_alpha   90.00
_cell.angle_beta   90.00
_cell.angle_gamma   90.00
#
_symmetry.space_group_name_H-M   'P 1'
#
loop_
_entity.id
_entity.type
_entity.pdbx_description
1 polymer ?
#
loop_
_entity_poly.entity_id
_entity_poly.type
_entity_poly.pdbx_seq_one_letter_code
_entity_poly.pdbx_strand_id
1 'polypeptide(L)'
;PPANLTLALEAGIHQYQLIRAEKELLEGTLRGSLQALSDLLAVVNPEAFGRASRLKGYVVAFTQHMGISDTWQMEIAAVLSQIGCVNVSQSILKKINTGEALTSNETQAFHHHPLTGSGILANIPRMEAVAKIILYQQKHFDGSGWPQDLISGKEIPLGARLLKIALDFDYLRMQNYPPNSAYEELQSRQGWYDPTLLQALKPPLVPEQIARVVSISLDELQPHMIVAEEIYDQKNNLLVAKGLDLTEWMVNRLKQMTGAQAVREPIQVILPESSSRNEPPVQSPHLVQ
;
A
#
# COMPACT_ATOMS: atom_id res chain seq x y z
N PRO A 1 -12.55 -45.62 -30.32
CA PRO A 1 -11.17 -45.80 -30.83
C PRO A 1 -10.17 -44.87 -30.13
N PRO A 2 -8.93 -45.32 -29.90
CA PRO A 2 -7.87 -44.54 -29.25
C PRO A 2 -7.64 -43.16 -29.90
N ALA A 3 -7.76 -43.07 -31.22
CA ALA A 3 -7.60 -41.82 -31.97
C ALA A 3 -8.60 -40.71 -31.57
N ASN A 4 -9.85 -41.05 -31.25
CA ASN A 4 -10.84 -40.07 -30.81
C ASN A 4 -10.53 -39.56 -29.39
N LEU A 5 -9.90 -40.39 -28.56
CA LEU A 5 -9.47 -40.00 -27.22
C LEU A 5 -8.25 -39.07 -27.30
N THR A 6 -7.28 -39.37 -28.17
CA THR A 6 -6.12 -38.50 -28.41
C THR A 6 -6.55 -37.12 -28.91
N LEU A 7 -7.44 -37.04 -29.91
CA LEU A 7 -7.97 -35.76 -30.40
C LEU A 7 -8.72 -34.98 -29.31
N ALA A 8 -9.51 -35.68 -28.47
CA ALA A 8 -10.21 -35.04 -27.36
C ALA A 8 -9.25 -34.51 -26.29
N LEU A 9 -8.17 -35.25 -25.98
CA LEU A 9 -7.14 -34.81 -25.04
C LEU A 9 -6.33 -33.63 -25.59
N GLU A 10 -5.95 -33.65 -26.87
CA GLU A 10 -5.26 -32.54 -27.54
C GLU A 10 -6.12 -31.28 -27.56
N ALA A 11 -7.41 -31.39 -27.92
CA ALA A 11 -8.34 -30.28 -27.86
C ALA A 11 -8.53 -29.76 -26.41
N GLY A 12 -8.57 -30.65 -25.42
CA GLY A 12 -8.65 -30.30 -24.01
C GLY A 12 -7.41 -29.54 -23.50
N ILE A 13 -6.21 -30.00 -23.87
CA ILE A 13 -4.95 -29.33 -23.53
C ILE A 13 -4.88 -27.96 -24.20
N HIS A 14 -5.23 -27.86 -25.49
CA HIS A 14 -5.26 -26.60 -26.20
C HIS A 14 -6.25 -25.61 -25.57
N GLN A 15 -7.45 -26.05 -25.20
CA GLN A 15 -8.42 -25.21 -24.51
C GLN A 15 -7.91 -24.76 -23.13
N TYR A 16 -7.27 -25.65 -22.37
CA TYR A 16 -6.65 -25.31 -21.09
C TYR A 16 -5.56 -24.24 -21.25
N GLN A 17 -4.71 -24.38 -22.27
CA GLN A 17 -3.65 -23.41 -22.59
C GLN A 17 -4.24 -22.04 -22.96
N LEU A 18 -5.30 -22.00 -23.77
CA LEU A 18 -5.99 -20.76 -24.13
C LEU A 18 -6.54 -20.05 -22.90
N ILE A 19 -7.27 -20.78 -22.04
CA ILE A 19 -7.84 -20.21 -20.79
C ILE A 19 -6.73 -19.71 -19.85
N ARG A 20 -5.62 -20.46 -19.76
CA ARG A 20 -4.43 -20.06 -18.98
C ARG A 20 -3.81 -18.78 -19.50
N ALA A 21 -3.57 -18.70 -20.80
CA ALA A 21 -2.97 -17.52 -21.44
C ALA A 21 -3.87 -16.29 -21.30
N GLU A 22 -5.19 -16.44 -21.48
CA GLU A 22 -6.16 -15.37 -21.26
C GLU A 22 -6.13 -14.90 -19.80
N LYS A 23 -6.11 -15.83 -18.83
CA LYS A 23 -6.03 -15.50 -17.41
C LYS A 23 -4.73 -14.75 -17.08
N GLU A 24 -3.59 -15.23 -17.57
CA GLU A 24 -2.28 -14.60 -17.36
C GLU A 24 -2.23 -13.20 -17.98
N LEU A 25 -2.78 -13.02 -19.18
CA LEU A 25 -2.88 -11.73 -19.84
C LEU A 25 -3.76 -10.75 -19.05
N LEU A 26 -4.92 -11.20 -18.56
CA LEU A 26 -5.84 -10.37 -17.78
C LEU A 26 -5.23 -9.97 -16.43
N GLU A 27 -4.58 -10.91 -15.73
CA GLU A 27 -3.91 -10.65 -14.45
C GLU A 27 -2.71 -9.70 -14.65
N GLY A 28 -1.91 -9.92 -15.69
CA GLY A 28 -0.80 -9.04 -16.06
C GLY A 28 -1.25 -7.63 -16.43
N THR A 29 -2.31 -7.52 -17.24
CA THR A 29 -2.89 -6.24 -17.65
C THR A 29 -3.46 -5.48 -16.46
N LEU A 30 -4.25 -6.16 -15.62
CA LEU A 30 -4.82 -5.54 -14.42
C LEU A 30 -3.71 -5.05 -13.49
N ARG A 31 -2.71 -5.89 -13.20
CA ARG A 31 -1.57 -5.50 -12.35
C ARG A 31 -0.83 -4.30 -12.92
N GLY A 32 -0.56 -4.29 -14.24
CA GLY A 32 0.07 -3.16 -14.91
C GLY A 32 -0.74 -1.87 -14.82
N SER A 33 -2.06 -1.94 -14.99
CA SER A 33 -2.95 -0.78 -14.84
C SER A 33 -3.00 -0.26 -13.40
N LEU A 34 -3.07 -1.15 -12.41
CA LEU A 34 -3.04 -0.76 -11.00
C LEU A 34 -1.71 -0.12 -10.61
N GLN A 35 -0.60 -0.64 -11.13
CA GLN A 35 0.72 -0.04 -10.95
C GLN A 35 0.77 1.37 -11.55
N ALA A 36 0.27 1.56 -12.78
CA ALA A 36 0.23 2.87 -13.43
C ALA A 36 -0.61 3.89 -12.64
N LEU A 37 -1.74 3.48 -12.05
CA LEU A 37 -2.54 4.34 -11.17
C LEU A 37 -1.79 4.75 -9.89
N SER A 38 -1.06 3.79 -9.30
CA SER A 38 -0.23 4.03 -8.12
C SER A 38 0.93 4.99 -8.42
N ASP A 39 1.61 4.79 -9.56
CA ASP A 39 2.71 5.66 -10.01
C ASP A 39 2.20 7.07 -10.32
N LEU A 40 1.01 7.21 -10.92
CA LEU A 40 0.38 8.51 -11.15
C LEU A 40 0.05 9.22 -9.83
N LEU A 41 -0.44 8.50 -8.82
CA LEU A 41 -0.64 9.05 -7.49
C LEU A 41 0.68 9.55 -6.89
N ALA A 42 1.79 8.80 -7.10
CA ALA A 42 3.12 9.22 -6.64
C ALA A 42 3.60 10.53 -7.32
N VAL A 43 3.20 10.79 -8.57
CA VAL A 43 3.49 12.06 -9.25
C VAL A 43 2.64 13.19 -8.72
N VAL A 44 1.33 12.99 -8.66
CA VAL A 44 0.36 14.05 -8.37
C VAL A 44 0.34 14.40 -6.88
N ASN A 45 0.49 13.37 -6.03
CA ASN A 45 0.35 13.50 -4.58
C ASN A 45 1.29 12.54 -3.83
N PRO A 46 2.57 12.92 -3.65
CA PRO A 46 3.57 12.09 -2.98
C PRO A 46 3.21 11.71 -1.54
N GLU A 47 2.51 12.58 -0.81
CA GLU A 47 2.04 12.32 0.57
C GLU A 47 1.00 11.19 0.61
N ALA A 48 0.01 11.25 -0.28
CA ALA A 48 -1.01 10.22 -0.41
C ALA A 48 -0.38 8.86 -0.79
N PHE A 49 0.56 8.86 -1.73
CA PHE A 49 1.27 7.66 -2.15
C PHE A 49 2.16 7.09 -1.04
N GLY A 50 2.86 7.94 -0.28
CA GLY A 50 3.64 7.53 0.88
C GLY A 50 2.79 6.83 1.94
N ARG A 51 1.60 7.39 2.25
CA ARG A 51 0.65 6.76 3.14
C ARG A 51 0.15 5.42 2.61
N ALA A 52 -0.26 5.33 1.35
CA ALA A 52 -0.68 4.08 0.73
C ALA A 52 0.37 2.97 0.82
N SER A 53 1.65 3.32 0.64
CA SER A 53 2.77 2.39 0.73
C SER A 53 2.93 1.81 2.14
N ARG A 54 2.84 2.64 3.19
CA ARG A 54 2.89 2.17 4.58
C ARG A 54 1.69 1.30 4.94
N LEU A 55 0.49 1.68 4.48
CA LEU A 55 -0.73 0.91 4.69
C LEU A 55 -0.65 -0.49 4.08
N LYS A 56 -0.07 -0.63 2.89
CA LYS A 56 0.20 -1.94 2.30
C LYS A 56 1.07 -2.79 3.24
N GLY A 57 2.14 -2.22 3.78
CA GLY A 57 3.02 -2.90 4.75
C GLY A 57 2.26 -3.40 5.98
N TYR A 58 1.42 -2.55 6.58
CA TYR A 58 0.59 -2.95 7.72
C TYR A 58 -0.41 -4.05 7.36
N VAL A 59 -1.14 -3.90 6.25
CA VAL A 59 -2.14 -4.90 5.84
C VAL A 59 -1.49 -6.25 5.58
N VAL A 60 -0.35 -6.31 4.90
CA VAL A 60 0.40 -7.56 4.69
C VAL A 60 0.84 -8.19 6.01
N ALA A 61 1.42 -7.41 6.92
CA ALA A 61 1.84 -7.93 8.22
C ALA A 61 0.65 -8.45 9.04
N PHE A 62 -0.46 -7.75 9.00
CA PHE A 62 -1.68 -8.10 9.73
C PHE A 62 -2.32 -9.38 9.19
N THR A 63 -2.46 -9.51 7.87
CA THR A 63 -3.06 -10.71 7.27
C THR A 63 -2.19 -11.95 7.47
N GLN A 64 -0.86 -11.81 7.38
CA GLN A 64 0.09 -12.88 7.66
C GLN A 64 -0.03 -13.37 9.12
N HIS A 65 -0.07 -12.43 10.07
CA HIS A 65 -0.21 -12.78 11.49
C HIS A 65 -1.54 -13.50 11.79
N MET A 66 -2.63 -13.07 11.13
CA MET A 66 -3.96 -13.66 11.29
C MET A 66 -4.15 -14.99 10.52
N GLY A 67 -3.19 -15.39 9.67
CA GLY A 67 -3.33 -16.56 8.81
C GLY A 67 -4.46 -16.44 7.78
N ILE A 68 -4.78 -15.22 7.34
CA ILE A 68 -5.82 -14.98 6.33
C ILE A 68 -5.29 -15.42 4.97
N SER A 69 -5.95 -16.40 4.36
CA SER A 69 -5.73 -16.78 2.96
C SER A 69 -6.47 -15.84 2.00
N ASP A 70 -5.97 -15.68 0.78
CA ASP A 70 -6.61 -14.87 -0.28
C ASP A 70 -6.73 -13.37 0.05
N THR A 71 -5.58 -12.73 0.26
CA THR A 71 -5.44 -11.34 0.74
C THR A 71 -5.46 -10.30 -0.38
N TRP A 72 -5.55 -10.73 -1.64
CA TRP A 72 -5.29 -9.85 -2.79
C TRP A 72 -6.17 -8.59 -2.78
N GLN A 73 -7.45 -8.70 -2.44
CA GLN A 73 -8.35 -7.55 -2.39
C GLN A 73 -7.95 -6.55 -1.32
N MET A 74 -7.46 -7.03 -0.17
CA MET A 74 -7.04 -6.19 0.95
C MET A 74 -5.73 -5.47 0.62
N GLU A 75 -4.79 -6.17 0.00
CA GLU A 75 -3.51 -5.60 -0.43
C GLU A 75 -3.70 -4.53 -1.51
N ILE A 76 -4.52 -4.83 -2.53
CA ILE A 76 -4.84 -3.86 -3.59
C ILE A 76 -5.62 -2.67 -3.00
N ALA A 77 -6.58 -2.92 -2.10
CA ALA A 77 -7.29 -1.84 -1.45
C ALA A 77 -6.37 -0.96 -0.59
N ALA A 78 -5.35 -1.52 0.07
CA ALA A 78 -4.37 -0.74 0.81
C ALA A 78 -3.56 0.19 -0.11
N VAL A 79 -3.07 -0.35 -1.24
CA VAL A 79 -2.31 0.40 -2.27
C VAL A 79 -3.14 1.53 -2.88
N LEU A 80 -4.44 1.30 -3.09
CA LEU A 80 -5.33 2.25 -3.76
C LEU A 80 -6.19 3.06 -2.79
N SER A 81 -6.08 2.85 -1.48
CA SER A 81 -6.87 3.52 -0.44
C SER A 81 -6.82 5.04 -0.53
N GLN A 82 -5.69 5.57 -1.01
CA GLN A 82 -5.43 7.00 -1.13
C GLN A 82 -5.66 7.54 -2.55
N ILE A 83 -6.13 6.73 -3.52
CA ILE A 83 -6.29 7.18 -4.92
C ILE A 83 -7.31 8.32 -5.06
N GLY A 84 -8.30 8.39 -4.18
CA GLY A 84 -9.25 9.50 -4.15
C GLY A 84 -8.67 10.83 -3.65
N CYS A 85 -7.46 10.82 -3.08
CA CYS A 85 -6.77 12.02 -2.61
C CYS A 85 -6.22 12.89 -3.76
N VAL A 86 -6.43 12.50 -5.02
CA VAL A 86 -6.15 13.36 -6.19
C VAL A 86 -6.91 14.70 -6.14
N ASN A 87 -8.06 14.74 -5.47
CA ASN A 87 -8.86 15.96 -5.27
C ASN A 87 -8.58 16.66 -3.92
N VAL A 88 -7.70 16.10 -3.09
CA VAL A 88 -7.35 16.66 -1.77
C VAL A 88 -6.04 17.42 -1.90
N SER A 89 -6.01 18.67 -1.41
CA SER A 89 -4.80 19.48 -1.49
C SER A 89 -3.66 18.89 -0.65
N GLN A 90 -2.42 19.10 -1.10
CA GLN A 90 -1.23 18.66 -0.35
C GLN A 90 -1.18 19.28 1.05
N SER A 91 -1.68 20.51 1.23
CA SER A 91 -1.76 21.16 2.55
C SER A 91 -2.64 20.41 3.54
N ILE A 92 -3.77 19.86 3.11
CA ILE A 92 -4.66 19.07 3.97
C ILE A 92 -4.00 17.75 4.34
N LEU A 93 -3.38 17.07 3.38
CA LEU A 93 -2.71 15.79 3.64
C LEU A 93 -1.50 15.95 4.56
N LYS A 94 -0.73 17.03 4.38
CA LYS A 94 0.38 17.35 5.28
C LYS A 94 -0.11 17.48 6.72
N LYS A 95 -1.19 18.26 6.95
CA LYS A 95 -1.80 18.40 8.27
C LYS A 95 -2.22 17.05 8.87
N ILE A 96 -2.82 16.17 8.07
CA ILE A 96 -3.19 14.81 8.50
C ILE A 96 -1.96 14.02 8.91
N ASN A 97 -0.88 14.08 8.12
CA ASN A 97 0.35 13.34 8.41
C ASN A 97 1.10 13.92 9.62
N THR A 98 1.02 15.23 9.87
CA THR A 98 1.65 15.89 11.03
C THR A 98 0.79 15.90 12.28
N GLY A 99 -0.48 15.48 12.21
CA GLY A 99 -1.43 15.52 13.32
C GLY A 99 -1.98 16.92 13.60
N GLU A 100 -1.83 17.86 12.67
CA GLU A 100 -2.42 19.19 12.78
C GLU A 100 -3.94 19.14 12.60
N ALA A 101 -4.64 19.96 13.37
CA ALA A 101 -6.10 20.04 13.30
C ALA A 101 -6.56 20.57 11.93
N LEU A 102 -7.52 19.85 11.34
CA LEU A 102 -8.23 20.29 10.15
C LEU A 102 -9.42 21.18 10.54
N THR A 103 -9.69 22.20 9.73
CA THR A 103 -10.98 22.93 9.79
C THR A 103 -12.13 22.02 9.34
N SER A 104 -13.38 22.38 9.68
CA SER A 104 -14.55 21.58 9.28
C SER A 104 -14.64 21.36 7.76
N ASN A 105 -14.28 22.38 6.96
CA ASN A 105 -14.26 22.29 5.50
C ASN A 105 -13.16 21.35 5.00
N GLU A 106 -11.96 21.41 5.58
CA GLU A 106 -10.85 20.51 5.23
C GLU A 106 -11.18 19.05 5.62
N THR A 107 -11.80 18.84 6.78
CA THR A 107 -12.27 17.54 7.24
C THR A 107 -13.31 16.95 6.29
N GLN A 108 -14.30 17.75 5.86
CA GLN A 108 -15.31 17.30 4.90
C GLN A 108 -14.68 16.97 3.53
N ALA A 109 -13.77 17.80 3.04
CA ALA A 109 -13.05 17.56 1.80
C ALA A 109 -12.23 16.26 1.88
N PHE A 110 -11.54 16.02 3.00
CA PHE A 110 -10.83 14.76 3.21
C PHE A 110 -11.79 13.58 3.26
N HIS A 111 -12.90 13.61 4.01
CA HIS A 111 -13.82 12.47 4.11
C HIS A 111 -14.50 12.05 2.80
N HIS A 112 -14.44 12.85 1.74
CA HIS A 112 -14.94 12.47 0.42
C HIS A 112 -13.95 11.61 -0.40
N HIS A 113 -12.66 11.55 -0.04
CA HIS A 113 -11.67 10.77 -0.79
C HIS A 113 -12.03 9.27 -0.96
N PRO A 114 -12.64 8.57 0.02
CA PRO A 114 -13.00 7.16 -0.16
C PRO A 114 -14.07 6.98 -1.24
N LEU A 115 -15.03 7.92 -1.32
CA LEU A 115 -16.08 7.92 -2.34
C LEU A 115 -15.48 8.17 -3.73
N THR A 116 -14.59 9.15 -3.86
CA THR A 116 -13.86 9.40 -5.11
C THR A 116 -13.04 8.18 -5.53
N GLY A 117 -12.28 7.58 -4.61
CA GLY A 117 -11.45 6.40 -4.89
C GLY A 117 -12.28 5.20 -5.31
N SER A 118 -13.39 4.92 -4.61
CA SER A 118 -14.34 3.88 -4.99
C SER A 118 -14.93 4.14 -6.37
N GLY A 119 -15.27 5.39 -6.70
CA GLY A 119 -15.83 5.76 -8.01
C GLY A 119 -14.84 5.58 -9.17
N ILE A 120 -13.56 5.89 -8.94
CA ILE A 120 -12.49 5.64 -9.93
C ILE A 120 -12.39 4.15 -10.24
N LEU A 121 -12.37 3.31 -9.21
CA LEU A 121 -12.17 1.86 -9.35
C LEU A 121 -13.42 1.10 -9.81
N ALA A 122 -14.62 1.64 -9.57
CA ALA A 122 -15.88 1.00 -9.98
C ALA A 122 -15.99 0.80 -11.50
N ASN A 123 -15.21 1.52 -12.30
CA ASN A 123 -15.18 1.38 -13.76
C ASN A 123 -14.26 0.25 -14.24
N ILE A 124 -13.48 -0.37 -13.35
CA ILE A 124 -12.55 -1.45 -13.67
C ILE A 124 -13.24 -2.78 -13.36
N PRO A 125 -13.47 -3.66 -14.35
CA PRO A 125 -14.07 -4.97 -14.11
C PRO A 125 -13.30 -5.76 -13.05
N ARG A 126 -14.03 -6.46 -12.16
CA ARG A 126 -13.48 -7.28 -11.06
C ARG A 126 -12.91 -6.50 -9.87
N MET A 127 -13.01 -5.16 -9.87
CA MET A 127 -12.58 -4.31 -8.74
C MET A 127 -13.71 -3.93 -7.78
N GLU A 128 -14.92 -4.47 -7.94
CA GLU A 128 -16.09 -4.09 -7.15
C GLU A 128 -15.88 -4.31 -5.64
N ALA A 129 -15.25 -5.42 -5.27
CA ALA A 129 -14.92 -5.73 -3.88
C ALA A 129 -13.85 -4.77 -3.32
N VAL A 130 -12.83 -4.44 -4.11
CA VAL A 130 -11.77 -3.49 -3.75
C VAL A 130 -12.36 -2.08 -3.58
N ALA A 131 -13.19 -1.65 -4.53
CA ALA A 131 -13.88 -0.36 -4.47
C ALA A 131 -14.76 -0.28 -3.22
N LYS A 132 -15.49 -1.35 -2.88
CA LYS A 132 -16.29 -1.42 -1.65
C LYS A 132 -15.42 -1.37 -0.39
N ILE A 133 -14.25 -2.03 -0.37
CA ILE A 133 -13.30 -1.92 0.75
C ILE A 133 -12.88 -0.46 0.95
N ILE A 134 -12.51 0.23 -0.14
CA ILE A 134 -12.06 1.61 -0.09
C ILE A 134 -13.19 2.54 0.34
N LEU A 135 -14.41 2.38 -0.19
CA LEU A 135 -15.58 3.19 0.18
C LEU A 135 -15.80 3.21 1.70
N TYR A 136 -15.69 2.04 2.34
CA TYR A 136 -15.94 1.87 3.78
C TYR A 136 -14.67 1.96 4.65
N GLN A 137 -13.54 2.43 4.11
CA GLN A 137 -12.27 2.46 4.86
C GLN A 137 -12.26 3.42 6.06
N GLN A 138 -13.22 4.34 6.14
CA GLN A 138 -13.44 5.28 7.25
C GLN A 138 -14.68 4.93 8.08
N LYS A 139 -15.31 3.78 7.83
CA LYS A 139 -16.50 3.34 8.53
C LYS A 139 -16.11 2.74 9.88
N HIS A 140 -16.84 3.10 10.93
CA HIS A 140 -16.68 2.49 12.25
C HIS A 140 -17.51 1.23 12.36
N PHE A 141 -17.04 0.29 13.17
CA PHE A 141 -17.70 -1.01 13.36
C PHE A 141 -19.11 -0.87 13.96
N ASP A 142 -19.36 0.15 14.77
CA ASP A 142 -20.68 0.48 15.31
C ASP A 142 -21.65 1.13 14.29
N GLY A 143 -21.21 1.38 13.06
CA GLY A 143 -22.00 2.01 12.00
C GLY A 143 -21.84 3.53 11.92
N SER A 144 -21.14 4.16 12.85
CA SER A 144 -20.75 5.56 12.74
C SER A 144 -19.62 5.77 11.73
N GLY A 145 -19.15 7.01 11.56
CA GLY A 145 -18.11 7.35 10.59
C GLY A 145 -18.67 7.55 9.18
N TRP A 146 -17.82 7.32 8.17
CA TRP A 146 -18.12 7.62 6.77
C TRP A 146 -18.05 6.38 5.86
N PRO A 147 -18.96 6.23 4.88
CA PRO A 147 -20.12 7.08 4.61
C PRO A 147 -21.19 7.01 5.73
N GLN A 148 -22.05 8.03 5.82
CA GLN A 148 -23.15 8.10 6.80
C GLN A 148 -24.37 7.28 6.36
N ASP A 149 -24.15 6.01 6.02
CA ASP A 149 -25.20 5.03 5.74
C ASP A 149 -25.43 4.07 6.92
N LEU A 150 -26.32 3.09 6.77
CA LEU A 150 -26.74 2.17 7.84
C LEU A 150 -25.82 0.94 8.03
N ILE A 151 -24.80 0.78 7.18
CA ILE A 151 -23.94 -0.41 7.20
C ILE A 151 -23.16 -0.45 8.52
N SER A 152 -23.15 -1.60 9.20
CA SER A 152 -22.43 -1.75 10.46
C SER A 152 -21.92 -3.18 10.71
N GLY A 153 -21.04 -3.33 11.68
CA GLY A 153 -20.52 -4.61 12.13
C GLY A 153 -19.92 -5.44 11.00
N LYS A 154 -20.43 -6.66 10.84
CA LYS A 154 -19.94 -7.63 9.83
C LYS A 154 -20.45 -7.35 8.41
N GLU A 155 -21.39 -6.42 8.22
CA GLU A 155 -21.80 -5.97 6.89
C GLU A 155 -20.70 -5.13 6.22
N ILE A 156 -19.84 -4.51 7.02
CA ILE A 156 -18.63 -3.84 6.56
C ILE A 156 -17.67 -4.90 6.00
N PRO A 157 -17.15 -4.76 4.77
CA PRO A 157 -16.20 -5.69 4.19
C PRO A 157 -15.04 -5.99 5.13
N LEU A 158 -14.61 -7.25 5.21
CA LEU A 158 -13.48 -7.65 6.08
C LEU A 158 -12.23 -6.80 5.82
N GLY A 159 -11.91 -6.57 4.54
CA GLY A 159 -10.80 -5.70 4.15
C GLY A 159 -10.96 -4.24 4.61
N ALA A 160 -12.19 -3.71 4.67
CA ALA A 160 -12.43 -2.34 5.15
C ALA A 160 -12.23 -2.24 6.66
N ARG A 161 -12.71 -3.24 7.42
CA ARG A 161 -12.48 -3.32 8.86
C ARG A 161 -10.99 -3.41 9.20
N LEU A 162 -10.23 -4.20 8.42
CA LEU A 162 -8.79 -4.31 8.58
C LEU A 162 -8.06 -3.02 8.20
N LEU A 163 -8.43 -2.44 7.05
CA LEU A 163 -7.83 -1.21 6.54
C LEU A 163 -8.09 -0.02 7.47
N LYS A 164 -9.26 0.05 8.13
CA LYS A 164 -9.57 1.05 9.16
C LYS A 164 -8.59 0.99 10.33
N ILE A 165 -8.27 -0.20 10.81
CA ILE A 165 -7.27 -0.39 11.87
C ILE A 165 -5.89 0.05 11.38
N ALA A 166 -5.48 -0.36 10.17
CA ALA A 166 -4.21 0.04 9.59
C ALA A 166 -4.09 1.56 9.38
N LEU A 167 -5.16 2.22 8.95
CA LEU A 167 -5.24 3.67 8.74
C LEU A 167 -5.03 4.48 10.02
N ASP A 168 -5.69 4.06 11.10
CA ASP A 168 -5.60 4.74 12.39
C ASP A 168 -4.29 4.41 13.10
N PHE A 169 -3.79 3.18 12.96
CA PHE A 169 -2.47 2.81 13.44
C PHE A 169 -1.38 3.64 12.74
N ASP A 170 -1.42 3.78 11.40
CA ASP A 170 -0.50 4.65 10.66
C ASP A 170 -0.54 6.09 11.18
N TYR A 171 -1.74 6.64 11.38
CA TYR A 171 -1.94 7.99 11.89
C TYR A 171 -1.33 8.19 13.28
N LEU A 172 -1.46 7.22 14.18
CA LEU A 172 -0.83 7.26 15.50
C LEU A 172 0.70 7.15 15.41
N ARG A 173 1.20 6.27 14.52
CA ARG A 173 2.64 6.12 14.27
C ARG A 173 3.27 7.39 13.73
N MET A 174 2.59 8.13 12.87
CA MET A 174 3.06 9.43 12.35
C MET A 174 3.09 10.53 13.42
N GLN A 175 2.28 10.40 14.47
CA GLN A 175 2.36 11.25 15.66
C GLN A 175 3.41 10.75 16.69
N ASN A 176 4.31 9.86 16.27
CA ASN A 176 5.37 9.29 17.10
C ASN A 176 4.89 8.45 18.29
N TYR A 177 3.65 7.94 18.28
CA TYR A 177 3.23 6.96 19.27
C TYR A 177 4.04 5.67 19.06
N PRO A 178 4.70 5.13 20.10
CA PRO A 178 5.31 3.81 20.02
C PRO A 178 4.28 2.73 19.66
N PRO A 179 4.67 1.60 19.04
CA PRO A 179 3.71 0.58 18.58
C PRO A 179 2.73 0.11 19.67
N ASN A 180 3.20 -0.09 20.90
CA ASN A 180 2.36 -0.50 22.03
C ASN A 180 1.37 0.59 22.43
N SER A 181 1.82 1.84 22.57
CA SER A 181 0.95 2.97 22.91
C SER A 181 -0.06 3.29 21.81
N ALA A 182 0.32 3.11 20.54
CA ALA A 182 -0.60 3.23 19.42
C ALA A 182 -1.69 2.14 19.50
N TYR A 183 -1.32 0.90 19.83
CA TYR A 183 -2.30 -0.17 20.03
C TYR A 183 -3.24 0.08 21.21
N GLU A 184 -2.72 0.53 22.35
CA GLU A 184 -3.52 0.91 23.53
C GLU A 184 -4.52 2.02 23.20
N GLU A 185 -4.09 3.01 22.41
CA GLU A 185 -4.95 4.10 21.93
C GLU A 185 -6.03 3.60 20.95
N LEU A 186 -5.76 2.59 20.13
CA LEU A 186 -6.81 1.94 19.34
C LEU A 186 -7.81 1.20 20.25
N GLN A 187 -7.33 0.55 21.31
CA GLN A 187 -8.20 -0.16 22.27
C GLN A 187 -9.09 0.79 23.08
N SER A 188 -8.67 2.04 23.30
CA SER A 188 -9.47 3.04 24.03
C SER A 188 -10.72 3.49 23.26
N ARG A 189 -10.72 3.35 21.92
CA ARG A 189 -11.79 3.81 21.02
C ARG A 189 -12.89 2.76 20.88
N GLN A 190 -13.92 2.88 21.71
CA GLN A 190 -15.06 1.96 21.72
C GLN A 190 -15.90 2.09 20.44
N GLY A 191 -16.32 0.96 19.88
CA GLY A 191 -17.21 0.89 18.70
C GLY A 191 -16.54 1.13 17.35
N TRP A 192 -15.27 1.55 17.31
CA TRP A 192 -14.62 1.93 16.05
C TRP A 192 -14.13 0.73 15.25
N TYR A 193 -13.65 -0.30 15.93
CA TYR A 193 -12.95 -1.43 15.31
C TYR A 193 -13.70 -2.75 15.56
N ASP A 194 -13.52 -3.70 14.64
CA ASP A 194 -13.94 -5.08 14.89
C ASP A 194 -13.12 -5.65 16.06
N PRO A 195 -13.76 -6.05 17.18
CA PRO A 195 -13.06 -6.50 18.36
C PRO A 195 -12.25 -7.78 18.11
N THR A 196 -12.71 -8.64 17.20
CA THR A 196 -12.01 -9.88 16.82
C THR A 196 -10.72 -9.55 16.09
N LEU A 197 -10.78 -8.60 15.15
CA LEU A 197 -9.60 -8.18 14.41
C LEU A 197 -8.62 -7.44 15.32
N LEU A 198 -9.10 -6.48 16.11
CA LEU A 198 -8.24 -5.70 17.01
C LEU A 198 -7.53 -6.59 18.04
N GLN A 199 -8.21 -7.61 18.58
CA GLN A 199 -7.60 -8.56 19.51
C GLN A 199 -6.54 -9.44 18.84
N ALA A 200 -6.77 -9.87 17.60
CA ALA A 200 -5.79 -10.63 16.83
C ALA A 200 -4.56 -9.78 16.45
N LEU A 201 -4.64 -8.46 16.55
CA LEU A 201 -3.55 -7.55 16.17
C LEU A 201 -2.59 -7.14 17.30
N LYS A 202 -2.37 -7.99 18.31
CA LYS A 202 -1.48 -7.64 19.43
C LYS A 202 -0.03 -7.39 18.96
N PRO A 203 0.62 -6.29 19.38
CA PRO A 203 2.02 -6.01 19.07
C PRO A 203 2.99 -7.10 19.57
N PRO A 204 4.20 -7.24 18.97
CA PRO A 204 4.73 -6.44 17.86
C PRO A 204 4.41 -7.08 16.51
N LEU A 205 3.55 -6.42 15.73
CA LEU A 205 3.19 -6.85 14.36
C LEU A 205 4.03 -6.20 13.27
N VAL A 206 4.78 -5.18 13.64
CA VAL A 206 5.71 -4.49 12.74
C VAL A 206 7.07 -4.67 13.37
N PRO A 207 8.02 -5.36 12.71
CA PRO A 207 9.37 -5.46 13.21
C PRO A 207 9.90 -4.06 13.49
N GLU A 208 10.29 -3.77 14.74
CA GLU A 208 11.21 -2.66 15.02
C GLU A 208 12.55 -3.05 14.41
N GLN A 209 12.70 -2.83 13.10
CA GLN A 209 14.03 -2.82 12.53
C GLN A 209 14.73 -1.59 13.09
N ILE A 210 15.81 -1.80 13.86
CA ILE A 210 16.80 -0.77 14.15
C ILE A 210 17.44 -0.45 12.80
N ALA A 211 16.77 0.42 12.07
CA ALA A 211 17.06 0.64 10.67
C ALA A 211 18.13 1.73 10.59
N ARG A 212 19.29 1.40 10.04
CA ARG A 212 20.39 2.36 9.94
C ARG A 212 20.05 3.40 8.88
N VAL A 213 19.88 4.64 9.30
CA VAL A 213 19.75 5.79 8.39
C VAL A 213 21.13 6.10 7.82
N VAL A 214 21.23 6.14 6.50
CA VAL A 214 22.44 6.50 5.76
C VAL A 214 22.14 7.66 4.81
N SER A 215 23.14 8.50 4.59
CA SER A 215 23.09 9.59 3.63
C SER A 215 23.83 9.15 2.37
N ILE A 216 23.14 9.17 1.23
CA ILE A 216 23.64 8.70 -0.07
C ILE A 216 23.45 9.77 -1.15
N SER A 217 24.22 9.66 -2.24
CA SER A 217 23.98 10.46 -3.44
C SER A 217 22.82 9.90 -4.27
N LEU A 218 22.33 10.70 -5.20
CA LEU A 218 21.30 10.30 -6.16
C LEU A 218 21.75 9.11 -7.04
N ASP A 219 23.04 9.02 -7.36
CA ASP A 219 23.59 7.92 -8.16
C ASP A 219 23.54 6.58 -7.43
N GLU A 220 23.75 6.62 -6.11
CA GLU A 220 23.74 5.46 -5.22
C GLU A 220 22.32 4.95 -4.90
N LEU A 221 21.29 5.73 -5.24
CA LEU A 221 19.89 5.38 -5.00
C LEU A 221 19.50 4.12 -5.78
N GLN A 222 18.92 3.15 -5.06
CA GLN A 222 18.46 1.87 -5.61
C GLN A 222 16.98 1.61 -5.31
N PRO A 223 16.28 0.81 -6.12
CA PRO A 223 14.96 0.32 -5.78
C PRO A 223 15.00 -0.44 -4.44
N HIS A 224 13.89 -0.45 -3.70
CA HIS A 224 13.76 -1.06 -2.37
C HIS A 224 14.48 -0.37 -1.22
N MET A 225 15.15 0.76 -1.47
CA MET A 225 15.56 1.65 -0.40
C MET A 225 14.34 2.38 0.18
N ILE A 226 14.26 2.46 1.51
CA ILE A 226 13.19 3.19 2.19
C ILE A 226 13.65 4.62 2.47
N VAL A 227 12.86 5.61 2.09
CA VAL A 227 13.20 7.03 2.31
C VAL A 227 13.14 7.37 3.82
N ALA A 228 14.26 7.82 4.40
CA ALA A 228 14.35 8.17 5.82
C ALA A 228 13.81 9.58 6.11
N GLU A 229 14.03 10.51 5.17
CA GLU A 229 13.55 11.89 5.20
C GLU A 229 13.00 12.30 3.85
N GLU A 230 12.00 13.19 3.84
CA GLU A 230 11.35 13.67 2.63
C GLU A 230 12.35 14.18 1.59
N ILE A 231 12.17 13.74 0.33
CA ILE A 231 13.01 14.15 -0.80
C ILE A 231 12.34 15.32 -1.50
N TYR A 232 13.09 16.41 -1.70
CA TYR A 232 12.61 17.64 -2.34
C TYR A 232 13.41 17.97 -3.60
N ASP A 233 12.81 18.71 -4.52
CA ASP A 233 13.56 19.38 -5.60
C ASP A 233 14.19 20.70 -5.12
N GLN A 234 15.01 21.32 -5.98
CA GLN A 234 15.63 22.63 -5.69
C GLN A 234 14.60 23.74 -5.39
N LYS A 235 13.37 23.63 -5.90
CA LYS A 235 12.25 24.56 -5.70
C LYS A 235 11.42 24.28 -4.45
N ASN A 236 11.82 23.33 -3.62
CA ASN A 236 11.11 22.95 -2.39
C ASN A 236 9.76 22.23 -2.64
N ASN A 237 9.58 21.63 -3.81
CA ASN A 237 8.45 20.73 -4.07
C ASN A 237 8.80 19.34 -3.54
N LEU A 238 7.87 18.73 -2.81
CA LEU A 238 8.01 17.35 -2.35
C LEU A 238 8.01 16.39 -3.54
N LEU A 239 9.04 15.55 -3.64
CA LEU A 239 9.17 14.52 -4.67
C LEU A 239 8.82 13.14 -4.13
N VAL A 240 9.29 12.82 -2.91
CA VAL A 240 9.03 11.55 -2.25
C VAL A 240 8.85 11.76 -0.76
N ALA A 241 7.77 11.21 -0.20
CA ALA A 241 7.48 11.30 1.23
C ALA A 241 8.35 10.34 2.07
N LYS A 242 8.50 10.66 3.35
CA LYS A 242 9.20 9.83 4.33
C LYS A 242 8.54 8.44 4.51
N GLY A 243 9.37 7.42 4.72
CA GLY A 243 8.98 6.04 5.02
C GLY A 243 8.61 5.21 3.79
N LEU A 244 8.93 5.70 2.59
CA LEU A 244 8.49 5.12 1.34
C LEU A 244 9.53 4.16 0.75
N ASP A 245 9.10 2.96 0.36
CA ASP A 245 9.89 1.98 -0.42
C ASP A 245 9.95 2.41 -1.90
N LEU A 246 11.15 2.76 -2.36
CA LEU A 246 11.36 3.30 -3.71
C LEU A 246 11.17 2.24 -4.78
N THR A 247 10.22 2.47 -5.70
CA THR A 247 10.07 1.63 -6.90
C THR A 247 11.15 1.95 -7.93
N GLU A 248 11.38 1.01 -8.86
CA GLU A 248 12.34 1.18 -9.95
C GLU A 248 12.04 2.43 -10.79
N TRP A 249 10.75 2.66 -11.11
CA TRP A 249 10.33 3.86 -11.82
C TRP A 249 10.63 5.15 -11.04
N MET A 250 10.44 5.17 -9.72
CA MET A 250 10.72 6.36 -8.90
C MET A 250 12.21 6.71 -8.92
N VAL A 251 13.07 5.71 -8.76
CA VAL A 251 14.52 5.89 -8.81
C VAL A 251 14.94 6.46 -10.17
N ASN A 252 14.43 5.86 -11.26
CA ASN A 252 14.71 6.33 -12.61
C ASN A 252 14.21 7.77 -12.85
N ARG A 253 13.01 8.10 -12.36
CA ARG A 253 12.47 9.46 -12.42
C ARG A 253 13.37 10.45 -11.69
N LEU A 254 13.74 10.16 -10.44
CA LEU A 254 14.60 11.05 -9.64
C LEU A 254 15.95 11.30 -10.33
N LYS A 255 16.58 10.25 -10.88
CA LYS A 255 17.86 10.34 -11.61
C LYS A 255 17.78 11.18 -12.89
N GLN A 256 16.60 11.29 -13.50
CA GLN A 256 16.40 12.09 -14.73
C GLN A 256 16.11 13.57 -14.44
N MET A 257 15.86 13.96 -13.19
CA MET A 257 15.52 15.33 -12.83
C MET A 257 16.75 16.23 -12.83
N THR A 258 16.70 17.33 -13.60
CA THR A 258 17.84 18.24 -13.79
C THR A 258 17.43 19.72 -13.63
N GLY A 259 18.44 20.59 -13.49
CA GLY A 259 18.24 22.04 -13.39
C GLY A 259 17.37 22.44 -12.20
N ALA A 260 16.34 23.27 -12.45
CA ALA A 260 15.47 23.80 -11.41
C ALA A 260 14.55 22.74 -10.75
N GLN A 261 14.46 21.55 -11.35
CA GLN A 261 13.74 20.39 -10.79
C GLN A 261 14.71 19.35 -10.22
N ALA A 262 16.03 19.60 -10.22
CA ALA A 262 17.00 18.65 -9.71
C ALA A 262 16.69 18.27 -8.26
N VAL A 263 16.94 16.99 -7.93
CA VAL A 263 16.78 16.48 -6.58
C VAL A 263 17.77 17.20 -5.65
N ARG A 264 17.34 17.51 -4.43
CA ARG A 264 18.25 17.98 -3.38
C ARG A 264 19.00 16.79 -2.79
N GLU A 265 20.31 16.92 -2.79
CA GLU A 265 21.22 15.95 -2.20
C GLU A 265 21.85 16.54 -0.93
N PRO A 266 22.28 15.67 0.02
CA PRO A 266 22.22 14.21 -0.04
C PRO A 266 20.84 13.64 0.36
N ILE A 267 20.55 12.42 -0.10
CA ILE A 267 19.29 11.72 0.18
C ILE A 267 19.49 10.83 1.41
N GLN A 268 18.57 10.90 2.37
CA GLN A 268 18.60 9.99 3.52
C GLN A 268 17.70 8.78 3.27
N VAL A 269 18.28 7.58 3.37
CA VAL A 269 17.56 6.32 3.24
C VAL A 269 17.82 5.41 4.44
N ILE A 270 16.85 4.54 4.69
CA ILE A 270 16.92 3.45 5.65
C ILE A 270 17.40 2.21 4.90
N LEU A 271 18.49 1.62 5.37
CA LEU A 271 18.91 0.29 4.93
C LEU A 271 18.32 -0.76 5.89
N PRO A 272 17.58 -1.77 5.41
CA PRO A 272 17.18 -2.89 6.24
C PRO A 272 18.44 -3.68 6.66
N GLU A 273 18.71 -3.80 7.97
CA GLU A 273 19.72 -4.74 8.47
C GLU A 273 19.20 -6.17 8.34
N SER A 274 19.29 -6.72 7.12
CA SER A 274 19.40 -8.16 6.81
C SER A 274 19.42 -8.37 5.29
N SER A 275 20.55 -8.04 4.68
CA SER A 275 21.15 -8.97 3.74
C SER A 275 22.62 -9.11 4.13
N SER A 276 22.86 -10.04 5.05
CA SER A 276 24.18 -10.64 5.21
C SER A 276 24.57 -11.25 3.87
N ARG A 277 25.18 -10.44 2.99
CA ARG A 277 26.03 -10.93 1.91
C ARG A 277 27.23 -11.58 2.59
N ASN A 278 27.12 -12.84 2.94
CA ASN A 278 28.23 -13.77 3.15
C ASN A 278 27.69 -15.20 3.28
N GLU A 279 27.09 -15.70 2.20
CA GLU A 279 27.21 -17.12 1.87
C GLU A 279 27.94 -17.21 0.53
N PRO A 280 29.11 -17.87 0.46
CA PRO A 280 29.78 -18.10 -0.82
C PRO A 280 28.91 -19.00 -1.70
N PRO A 281 28.98 -18.85 -3.04
CA PRO A 281 28.14 -19.61 -3.95
C PRO A 281 28.36 -21.11 -3.72
N VAL A 282 27.26 -21.82 -3.47
CA VAL A 282 27.20 -23.29 -3.49
C VAL A 282 27.68 -23.74 -4.86
N GLN A 283 28.90 -24.26 -4.93
CA GLN A 283 29.43 -24.91 -6.11
C GLN A 283 28.54 -26.11 -6.41
N SER A 284 27.82 -26.06 -7.53
CA SER A 284 27.16 -27.22 -8.09
C SER A 284 28.22 -28.27 -8.44
N PRO A 285 28.05 -29.55 -8.06
CA PRO A 285 29.01 -30.57 -8.43
C PRO A 285 29.00 -30.78 -9.94
N HIS A 286 30.15 -30.52 -10.57
CA HIS A 286 30.45 -31.02 -11.89
C HIS A 286 30.36 -32.55 -11.88
N LEU A 287 29.30 -33.09 -12.48
CA LEU A 287 29.28 -34.46 -12.97
C LEU A 287 29.98 -34.48 -14.32
N VAL A 288 31.25 -34.90 -14.31
CA VAL A 288 31.95 -35.42 -15.47
C VAL A 288 32.68 -36.69 -15.04
N GLN A 289 32.02 -37.83 -15.25
CA GLN A 289 32.47 -39.00 -16.02
C GLN A 289 31.47 -40.14 -15.83
#